data_AF-A0A4P9ZJE3-F1
#
_entry.id   AF-A0A4P9ZJE3-F1
#
_cell.length_a   1.000
_cell.length_b   1.000
_cell.length_c   1.000
_cell.angle_alpha   90.00
_cell.angle_beta   90.00
_cell.angle_gamma   90.00
#
_symmetry.space_group_name_H-M   'P 1'
#
loop_
_entity.id
_entity.type
_entity.pdbx_description
1 polymer ?
#
loop_
_entity_poly.entity_id
_entity_poly.type
_entity_poly.pdbx_seq_one_letter_code
_entity_poly.pdbx_strand_id
1 'polypeptide(L)'
;MHKLLTDLVAGIDPNTQAIWAVHPAEVMRNLRESTHELRGLETKLDQIWRTTLEQFALVTARSTMRIILQESYRDIKYVLSDEEYMDVKNDNLFVQRFILKFNAFIGPLKEMMVGANFDQYLQHALEYLATDWERAVRLSKFNMLGAFCFDNDLRVLQQHFALFTDVPLREKFAQLGYLADVLTLEKVDDAEDLWFSHAGTTPGFMSALDFKNLLLNRLDLDREQVEALRL
;
A
#
# COMPACT_ATOMS: atom_id res chain seq x y z
N MET A 1 40.89 -10.81 -14.41
CA MET A 1 39.97 -11.74 -15.11
C MET A 1 40.70 -12.97 -15.67
N HIS A 2 41.80 -12.80 -16.41
CA HIS A 2 42.56 -13.94 -16.98
C HIS A 2 43.08 -14.93 -15.92
N LYS A 3 43.59 -14.45 -14.77
CA LYS A 3 44.12 -15.26 -13.67
C LYS A 3 43.04 -16.09 -12.94
N LEU A 4 41.90 -15.48 -12.62
CA LEU A 4 40.72 -16.16 -12.04
C LEU A 4 40.18 -17.29 -12.91
N LEU A 5 40.23 -17.14 -14.23
CA LEU A 5 39.82 -18.18 -15.17
C LEU A 5 40.85 -19.32 -15.27
N THR A 6 42.15 -19.02 -15.11
CA THR A 6 43.19 -20.06 -15.12
C THR A 6 43.12 -20.93 -13.86
N ASP A 7 42.84 -20.29 -12.72
CA ASP A 7 42.63 -20.97 -11.43
C ASP A 7 41.34 -21.80 -11.43
N LEU A 8 40.28 -21.34 -12.13
CA LEU A 8 39.04 -22.10 -12.30
C LEU A 8 39.28 -23.37 -13.13
N VAL A 9 40.00 -23.27 -14.25
CA VAL A 9 40.30 -24.39 -15.17
C VAL A 9 41.19 -25.46 -14.53
N ALA A 10 42.12 -25.06 -13.65
CA ALA A 10 42.97 -26.00 -12.90
C ALA A 10 42.17 -26.93 -11.96
N GLY A 11 40.96 -26.54 -11.56
CA GLY A 11 40.04 -27.33 -10.74
C GLY A 11 39.02 -28.17 -11.52
N ILE A 12 39.01 -28.11 -12.85
CA ILE A 12 38.06 -28.85 -13.71
C ILE A 12 38.68 -30.18 -14.14
N ASP A 13 37.83 -31.16 -14.44
CA ASP A 13 38.23 -32.48 -14.88
C ASP A 13 39.20 -32.45 -16.09
N PRO A 14 40.06 -33.48 -16.24
CA PRO A 14 41.12 -33.50 -17.26
C PRO A 14 40.62 -33.37 -18.70
N ASN A 15 39.39 -33.81 -18.96
CA ASN A 15 38.81 -33.77 -20.31
C ASN A 15 38.45 -32.33 -20.71
N THR A 16 37.91 -31.54 -19.77
CA THR A 16 37.60 -30.13 -20.01
C THR A 16 38.87 -29.28 -20.14
N GLN A 17 39.94 -29.62 -19.42
CA GLN A 17 41.25 -28.98 -19.59
C GLN A 17 41.84 -29.22 -20.98
N ALA A 18 41.72 -30.44 -21.52
CA ALA A 18 42.17 -30.77 -22.86
C ALA A 18 41.36 -30.01 -23.94
N ILE A 19 40.04 -29.88 -23.77
CA ILE A 19 39.18 -29.13 -24.70
C ILE A 19 39.50 -27.63 -24.68
N TRP A 20 39.76 -27.05 -23.49
CA TRP A 20 40.18 -25.66 -23.33
C TRP A 20 41.50 -25.34 -24.04
N ALA A 21 42.47 -26.26 -24.00
CA ALA A 21 43.76 -26.08 -24.65
C ALA A 21 43.68 -26.04 -26.19
N VAL A 22 42.67 -26.69 -26.77
CA VAL A 22 42.48 -26.79 -28.24
C VAL A 22 41.51 -25.73 -28.78
N HIS A 23 40.42 -25.42 -28.06
CA HIS A 23 39.38 -24.49 -28.51
C HIS A 23 38.98 -23.46 -27.43
N PRO A 24 39.91 -22.59 -26.97
CA PRO A 24 39.65 -21.68 -25.85
C PRO A 24 38.54 -20.65 -26.15
N ALA A 25 38.44 -20.18 -27.39
CA ALA A 25 37.40 -19.23 -27.79
C ALA A 25 35.99 -19.84 -27.78
N GLU A 26 35.87 -21.12 -28.15
CA GLU A 26 34.61 -21.85 -28.15
C GLU A 26 34.13 -22.14 -26.72
N VAL A 27 35.03 -22.60 -25.84
CA VAL A 27 34.69 -22.81 -24.42
C VAL A 27 34.29 -21.50 -23.74
N MET A 28 34.98 -20.39 -24.03
CA MET A 28 34.61 -19.07 -23.51
C MET A 28 33.27 -18.56 -24.04
N ARG A 29 32.94 -18.86 -25.30
CA ARG A 29 31.61 -18.55 -25.87
C ARG A 29 30.53 -19.34 -25.15
N ASN A 30 30.70 -20.66 -25.02
CA ASN A 30 29.71 -21.53 -24.37
C ASN A 30 29.52 -21.14 -22.90
N LEU A 31 30.61 -20.85 -22.17
CA LEU A 31 30.53 -20.37 -20.79
C LEU A 31 29.74 -19.05 -20.71
N ARG A 32 29.97 -18.12 -21.63
CA ARG A 32 29.23 -16.84 -21.68
C ARG A 32 27.76 -17.09 -21.96
N GLU A 33 27.42 -17.97 -22.90
CA GLU A 33 26.05 -18.36 -23.21
C GLU A 33 25.37 -18.99 -21.98
N SER A 34 25.99 -19.97 -21.32
CA SER A 34 25.45 -20.57 -20.09
C SER A 34 25.27 -19.55 -18.97
N THR A 35 26.22 -18.62 -18.76
CA THR A 35 26.02 -17.55 -17.76
C THR A 35 24.89 -16.60 -18.11
N HIS A 36 24.67 -16.32 -19.39
CA HIS A 36 23.54 -15.52 -19.85
C HIS A 36 22.20 -16.25 -19.63
N GLU A 37 22.16 -17.56 -19.93
CA GLU A 37 21.00 -18.41 -19.67
C GLU A 37 20.67 -18.49 -18.18
N LEU A 38 21.68 -18.68 -17.32
CA LEU A 38 21.50 -18.70 -15.86
C LEU A 38 20.94 -17.38 -15.33
N ARG A 39 21.44 -16.24 -15.82
CA ARG A 39 20.86 -14.92 -15.51
C ARG A 39 19.42 -14.80 -16.00
N GLY A 40 19.13 -15.33 -17.19
CA GLY A 40 17.78 -15.38 -17.72
C GLY A 40 16.83 -16.20 -16.84
N LEU A 41 17.32 -17.31 -16.26
CA LEU A 41 16.56 -18.12 -15.30
C LEU A 41 16.36 -17.40 -13.96
N GLU A 42 17.39 -16.71 -13.45
CA GLU A 42 17.31 -15.90 -12.24
C GLU A 42 16.19 -14.85 -12.34
N THR A 43 16.18 -14.07 -13.42
CA THR A 43 15.13 -13.06 -13.66
C THR A 43 13.74 -13.68 -13.77
N LYS A 44 13.63 -14.84 -14.43
CA LYS A 44 12.34 -15.55 -14.54
C LYS A 44 11.85 -16.06 -13.18
N LEU A 45 12.74 -16.60 -12.36
CA LEU A 45 12.40 -17.08 -11.02
C LEU A 45 11.98 -15.93 -10.11
N ASP A 46 12.67 -14.79 -10.15
CA ASP A 46 12.28 -13.59 -9.40
C ASP A 46 10.89 -13.09 -9.84
N GLN A 47 10.63 -13.04 -11.15
CA GLN A 47 9.31 -12.65 -11.66
C GLN A 47 8.20 -13.62 -11.22
N ILE A 48 8.42 -14.93 -11.34
CA ILE A 48 7.46 -15.96 -10.91
C ILE A 48 7.19 -15.83 -9.41
N TRP A 49 8.24 -15.61 -8.61
CA TRP A 49 8.13 -15.46 -7.18
C TRP A 49 7.30 -14.24 -6.79
N ARG A 50 7.60 -13.06 -7.36
CA ARG A 50 6.85 -11.82 -7.13
C ARG A 50 5.38 -11.98 -7.50
N THR A 51 5.09 -12.52 -8.68
CA THR A 51 3.72 -12.75 -9.12
C THR A 51 3.00 -13.75 -8.22
N THR A 52 3.67 -14.83 -7.80
CA THR A 52 3.08 -15.81 -6.89
C THR A 52 2.75 -15.19 -5.54
N LEU A 53 3.64 -14.34 -5.01
CA LEU A 53 3.45 -13.64 -3.75
C LEU A 53 2.30 -12.63 -3.82
N GLU A 54 2.19 -11.89 -4.91
CA GLU A 54 1.06 -10.99 -5.19
C GLU A 54 -0.25 -11.77 -5.26
N GLN A 55 -0.31 -12.89 -5.99
CA GLN A 55 -1.50 -13.73 -6.06
C GLN A 55 -1.87 -14.34 -4.71
N PHE A 56 -0.87 -14.73 -3.92
CA PHE A 56 -1.08 -15.21 -2.55
C PHE A 56 -1.69 -14.10 -1.67
N ALA A 57 -1.16 -12.88 -1.73
CA ALA A 57 -1.73 -11.73 -1.03
C ALA A 57 -3.15 -11.41 -1.52
N LEU A 58 -3.40 -11.48 -2.83
CA LEU A 58 -4.71 -11.25 -3.42
C LEU A 58 -5.78 -12.19 -2.85
N VAL A 59 -5.47 -13.48 -2.73
CA VAL A 59 -6.43 -14.48 -2.25
C VAL A 59 -6.59 -14.44 -0.72
N THR A 60 -5.51 -14.19 0.01
CA THR A 60 -5.52 -14.25 1.49
C THR A 60 -5.79 -12.90 2.14
N ALA A 61 -5.09 -11.84 1.74
CA ALA A 61 -5.17 -10.53 2.39
C ALA A 61 -6.41 -9.75 1.93
N ARG A 62 -6.80 -9.79 0.65
CA ARG A 62 -7.88 -8.93 0.15
C ARG A 62 -9.21 -9.15 0.87
N SER A 63 -9.63 -10.40 1.01
CA SER A 63 -10.88 -10.77 1.70
C SER A 63 -10.76 -10.51 3.20
N THR A 64 -9.63 -10.88 3.80
CA THR A 64 -9.39 -10.74 5.24
C THR A 64 -9.33 -9.27 5.66
N MET A 65 -8.58 -8.43 4.94
CA MET A 65 -8.50 -6.99 5.22
C MET A 65 -9.87 -6.32 5.14
N ARG A 66 -10.70 -6.70 4.17
CA ARG A 66 -12.08 -6.24 4.08
C ARG A 66 -12.90 -6.61 5.31
N ILE A 67 -12.81 -7.87 5.75
CA ILE A 67 -13.53 -8.35 6.93
C ILE A 67 -13.06 -7.61 8.17
N ILE A 68 -11.74 -7.47 8.36
CA ILE A 68 -11.14 -6.72 9.48
C ILE A 68 -11.68 -5.29 9.50
N LEU A 69 -11.67 -4.62 8.35
CA LEU A 69 -12.17 -3.25 8.22
C LEU A 69 -13.66 -3.16 8.57
N GLN A 70 -14.50 -4.03 8.00
CA GLN A 70 -15.95 -4.06 8.25
C GLN A 70 -16.28 -4.32 9.72
N GLU A 71 -15.60 -5.28 10.35
CA GLU A 71 -15.82 -5.58 11.76
C GLU A 71 -15.33 -4.47 12.69
N SER A 72 -14.27 -3.77 12.30
CA SER A 72 -13.76 -2.62 13.04
C SER A 72 -14.73 -1.44 12.97
N TYR A 73 -15.38 -1.26 11.81
CA TYR A 73 -16.41 -0.25 11.57
C TYR A 73 -17.77 -0.54 12.22
N ARG A 74 -17.96 -1.72 12.83
CA ARG A 74 -19.26 -2.09 13.42
C ARG A 74 -19.67 -1.08 14.50
N ASP A 75 -20.85 -0.49 14.33
CA ASP A 75 -21.43 0.50 15.23
C ASP A 75 -20.64 1.82 15.34
N ILE A 76 -19.73 2.09 14.40
CA ILE A 76 -18.97 3.34 14.32
C ILE A 76 -19.69 4.32 13.40
N LYS A 77 -19.82 5.57 13.84
CA LYS A 77 -20.36 6.68 13.05
C LYS A 77 -19.40 7.88 13.07
N TYR A 78 -19.44 8.69 12.02
CA TYR A 78 -18.68 9.94 11.92
C TYR A 78 -19.56 11.19 11.91
N VAL A 79 -20.82 11.06 12.34
CA VAL A 79 -21.66 12.20 12.70
C VAL A 79 -21.77 12.19 14.22
N LEU A 80 -20.94 13.03 14.86
CA LEU A 80 -20.70 12.99 16.30
C LEU A 80 -21.21 14.24 16.99
N SER A 81 -21.78 14.09 18.19
CA SER A 81 -21.91 15.21 19.13
C SER A 81 -20.56 15.50 19.80
N ASP A 82 -20.45 16.64 20.50
CA ASP A 82 -19.26 16.96 21.29
C ASP A 82 -18.96 15.90 22.36
N GLU A 83 -20.00 15.35 23.01
CA GLU A 83 -19.87 14.28 24.01
C GLU A 83 -19.32 12.99 23.37
N GLU A 84 -19.92 12.55 22.25
CA GLU A 84 -19.48 11.36 21.52
C GLU A 84 -18.06 11.51 20.97
N TYR A 85 -17.68 12.73 20.55
CA TYR A 85 -16.32 13.03 20.11
C TYR A 85 -15.30 12.88 21.25
N MET A 86 -15.66 13.32 22.47
CA MET A 86 -14.80 13.12 23.64
C MET A 86 -14.70 11.65 24.03
N ASP A 87 -15.79 10.90 23.93
CA ASP A 87 -15.77 9.44 24.15
C ASP A 87 -14.83 8.74 23.17
N VAL A 88 -14.89 9.07 21.88
CA VAL A 88 -14.00 8.51 20.85
C VAL A 88 -12.53 8.87 21.11
N LYS A 89 -12.25 10.08 21.62
CA LYS A 89 -10.87 10.47 21.98
C LYS A 89 -10.31 9.67 23.15
N ASN A 90 -11.16 9.33 24.12
CA ASN A 90 -10.76 8.56 25.28
C ASN A 90 -10.64 7.07 24.96
N ASP A 91 -11.58 6.53 24.17
CA ASP A 91 -11.68 5.11 23.85
C ASP A 91 -12.06 4.89 22.37
N ASN A 92 -11.06 4.94 21.50
CA ASN A 92 -11.26 4.74 20.07
C ASN A 92 -11.44 3.25 19.71
N LEU A 93 -12.69 2.79 19.75
CA LEU A 93 -13.05 1.40 19.47
C LEU A 93 -12.69 0.94 18.05
N PHE A 94 -12.77 1.82 17.04
CA PHE A 94 -12.41 1.48 15.66
C PHE A 94 -10.93 1.07 15.58
N VAL A 95 -10.04 1.96 16.04
CA VAL A 95 -8.59 1.74 16.01
C VAL A 95 -8.21 0.50 16.83
N GLN A 96 -8.76 0.34 18.03
CA GLN A 96 -8.46 -0.82 18.88
C GLN A 96 -8.87 -2.15 18.22
N ARG A 97 -10.09 -2.24 17.70
CA ARG A 97 -10.59 -3.44 17.02
C ARG A 97 -9.77 -3.74 15.78
N PHE A 98 -9.42 -2.71 15.01
CA PHE A 98 -8.62 -2.86 13.80
C PHE A 98 -7.23 -3.40 14.14
N ILE A 99 -6.51 -2.75 15.05
CA ILE A 99 -5.15 -3.15 15.45
C ILE A 99 -5.14 -4.58 15.98
N LEU A 100 -6.09 -4.94 16.84
CA LEU A 100 -6.18 -6.29 17.41
C LEU A 100 -6.29 -7.35 16.30
N LYS A 101 -7.22 -7.17 15.37
CA LYS A 101 -7.49 -8.12 14.28
C LYS A 101 -6.37 -8.14 13.25
N PHE A 102 -5.83 -6.97 12.91
CA PHE A 102 -4.69 -6.83 12.01
C PHE A 102 -3.46 -7.55 12.57
N ASN A 103 -3.14 -7.36 13.84
CA ASN A 103 -2.01 -8.04 14.48
C ASN A 103 -2.20 -9.56 14.51
N ALA A 104 -3.41 -10.04 14.80
CA ALA A 104 -3.71 -11.47 14.79
C ALA A 104 -3.54 -12.09 13.39
N PHE A 105 -3.79 -11.32 12.33
CA PHE A 105 -3.61 -11.76 10.95
C PHE A 105 -2.15 -11.67 10.47
N ILE A 106 -1.50 -10.53 10.70
CA ILE A 106 -0.17 -10.22 10.15
C ILE A 106 0.96 -10.79 11.01
N GLY A 107 0.77 -10.90 12.33
CA GLY A 107 1.78 -11.39 13.26
C GLY A 107 2.38 -12.75 12.87
N PRO A 108 1.56 -13.80 12.67
CA PRO A 108 2.07 -15.11 12.25
C PRO A 108 2.79 -15.07 10.91
N LEU A 109 2.33 -14.25 9.95
CA LEU A 109 2.96 -14.12 8.64
C LEU A 109 4.36 -13.49 8.75
N LYS A 110 4.55 -12.51 9.65
CA LYS A 110 5.85 -11.89 9.91
C LYS A 110 6.87 -12.89 10.46
N GLU A 111 6.43 -13.86 11.26
CA GLU A 111 7.30 -14.89 11.83
C GLU A 111 7.63 -16.02 10.83
N MET A 112 6.71 -16.33 9.91
CA MET A 112 6.87 -17.43 8.95
C MET A 112 7.60 -17.04 7.66
N MET A 113 7.63 -15.76 7.30
CA MET A 113 8.17 -15.30 6.02
C MET A 113 9.55 -14.65 6.16
N VAL A 114 10.36 -14.77 5.11
CA VAL A 114 11.59 -13.98 4.98
C VAL A 114 11.21 -12.49 4.86
N GLY A 115 11.95 -11.59 5.50
CA GLY A 115 11.63 -10.16 5.60
C GLY A 115 11.24 -9.50 4.27
N ALA A 116 12.04 -9.68 3.22
CA ALA A 116 11.74 -9.11 1.89
C ALA A 116 10.41 -9.62 1.29
N ASN A 117 10.02 -10.87 1.59
CA ASN A 117 8.75 -11.44 1.15
C ASN A 117 7.59 -10.91 2.00
N PHE A 118 7.81 -10.77 3.31
CA PHE A 118 6.84 -10.16 4.20
C PHE A 118 6.55 -8.71 3.81
N ASP A 119 7.58 -7.91 3.51
CA ASP A 119 7.42 -6.52 3.09
C ASP A 119 6.59 -6.40 1.81
N GLN A 120 6.88 -7.23 0.80
CA GLN A 120 6.09 -7.25 -0.45
C GLN A 120 4.65 -7.69 -0.20
N TYR A 121 4.45 -8.74 0.61
CA TYR A 121 3.11 -9.19 0.98
C TYR A 121 2.32 -8.10 1.70
N LEU A 122 2.93 -7.45 2.69
CA LEU A 122 2.31 -6.40 3.48
C LEU A 122 1.94 -5.20 2.61
N GLN A 123 2.80 -4.81 1.67
CA GLN A 123 2.50 -3.73 0.73
C GLN A 123 1.24 -4.03 -0.09
N HIS A 124 1.09 -5.24 -0.64
CA HIS A 124 -0.12 -5.64 -1.35
C HIS A 124 -1.34 -5.67 -0.43
N ALA A 125 -1.19 -6.20 0.79
CA ALA A 125 -2.26 -6.25 1.77
C ALA A 125 -2.77 -4.85 2.15
N LEU A 126 -1.86 -3.90 2.39
CA LEU A 126 -2.20 -2.51 2.71
C LEU A 126 -2.80 -1.76 1.52
N GLU A 127 -2.41 -2.08 0.29
CA GLU A 127 -3.03 -1.53 -0.92
C GLU A 127 -4.50 -1.96 -1.06
N TYR A 128 -4.79 -3.23 -0.79
CA TYR A 128 -6.18 -3.72 -0.77
C TYR A 128 -6.99 -3.07 0.37
N LEU A 129 -6.39 -2.91 1.55
CA LEU A 129 -7.00 -2.21 2.66
C LEU A 129 -7.32 -0.76 2.29
N ALA A 130 -6.36 -0.03 1.74
CA ALA A 130 -6.54 1.37 1.36
C ALA A 130 -7.71 1.51 0.38
N THR A 131 -7.75 0.68 -0.66
CA THR A 131 -8.83 0.70 -1.66
C THR A 131 -10.20 0.41 -1.04
N ASP A 132 -10.30 -0.59 -0.15
CA ASP A 132 -11.58 -0.92 0.50
C ASP A 132 -12.00 0.16 1.51
N TRP A 133 -11.03 0.81 2.17
CA TRP A 133 -11.27 1.89 3.11
C TRP A 133 -11.71 3.18 2.42
N GLU A 134 -11.13 3.53 1.27
CA GLU A 134 -11.59 4.64 0.45
C GLU A 134 -13.06 4.50 0.07
N ARG A 135 -13.47 3.27 -0.32
CA ARG A 135 -14.87 2.98 -0.63
C ARG A 135 -15.76 3.15 0.60
N ALA A 136 -15.33 2.71 1.78
CA ALA A 136 -16.08 2.91 3.01
C ALA A 136 -16.24 4.39 3.37
N VAL A 137 -15.18 5.19 3.24
CA VAL A 137 -15.19 6.64 3.51
C VAL A 137 -16.12 7.36 2.55
N ARG A 138 -16.06 7.07 1.25
CA ARG A 138 -16.94 7.69 0.24
C ARG A 138 -18.44 7.39 0.46
N LEU A 139 -18.77 6.30 1.14
CA LEU A 139 -20.14 5.93 1.48
C LEU A 139 -20.59 6.44 2.86
N SER A 140 -19.66 6.95 3.67
CA SER A 140 -19.93 7.39 5.04
C SER A 140 -20.40 8.84 5.07
N LYS A 141 -21.14 9.20 6.11
CA LYS A 141 -21.54 10.58 6.40
C LYS A 141 -20.72 11.15 7.55
N PHE A 142 -20.39 12.42 7.44
CA PHE A 142 -19.49 13.12 8.32
C PHE A 142 -20.12 14.42 8.83
N ASN A 143 -19.69 14.84 10.01
CA ASN A 143 -19.60 16.26 10.36
C ASN A 143 -18.13 16.62 10.62
N MET A 144 -17.82 17.88 10.93
CA MET A 144 -16.44 18.31 11.19
C MET A 144 -15.71 17.44 12.23
N LEU A 145 -16.37 17.12 13.34
CA LEU A 145 -15.78 16.30 14.40
C LEU A 145 -15.44 14.89 13.93
N GLY A 146 -16.35 14.25 13.19
CA GLY A 146 -16.08 12.93 12.63
C GLY A 146 -15.02 12.93 11.54
N ALA A 147 -14.89 14.01 10.76
CA ALA A 147 -13.80 14.14 9.80
C ALA A 147 -12.43 14.18 10.51
N PHE A 148 -12.31 14.93 11.61
CA PHE A 148 -11.10 14.92 12.43
C PHE A 148 -10.83 13.56 13.10
N CYS A 149 -11.88 12.84 13.51
CA CYS A 149 -11.71 11.46 13.99
C CYS A 149 -11.14 10.56 12.91
N PHE A 150 -11.70 10.61 11.68
CA PHE A 150 -11.20 9.81 10.57
C PHE A 150 -9.74 10.15 10.19
N ASP A 151 -9.39 11.44 10.12
CA ASP A 151 -8.00 11.87 9.89
C ASP A 151 -7.05 11.28 10.96
N ASN A 152 -7.46 11.35 12.24
CA ASN A 152 -6.70 10.75 13.31
C ASN A 152 -6.62 9.21 13.22
N ASP A 153 -7.73 8.53 12.90
CA ASP A 153 -7.78 7.08 12.70
C ASP A 153 -6.76 6.65 11.62
N LEU A 154 -6.77 7.35 10.48
CA LEU A 154 -5.85 7.12 9.37
C LEU A 154 -4.39 7.25 9.83
N ARG A 155 -4.07 8.35 10.52
CA ARG A 155 -2.72 8.61 11.00
C ARG A 155 -2.25 7.57 12.02
N VAL A 156 -3.09 7.19 12.98
CA VAL A 156 -2.74 6.19 14.00
C VAL A 156 -2.53 4.82 13.36
N LEU A 157 -3.39 4.41 12.42
CA LEU A 157 -3.22 3.13 11.73
C LEU A 157 -1.97 3.13 10.82
N GLN A 158 -1.68 4.22 10.11
CA GLN A 158 -0.43 4.36 9.34
C GLN A 158 0.83 4.22 10.21
N GLN A 159 0.83 4.87 11.38
CA GLN A 159 1.93 4.74 12.35
C GLN A 159 2.06 3.30 12.86
N HIS A 160 0.94 2.62 13.10
CA HIS A 160 0.94 1.22 13.51
C HIS A 160 1.49 0.30 12.41
N PHE A 161 1.10 0.50 11.14
CA PHE A 161 1.61 -0.29 10.02
C PHE A 161 3.13 -0.13 9.82
N ALA A 162 3.66 1.07 10.08
CA ALA A 162 5.10 1.33 10.02
C ALA A 162 5.92 0.52 11.04
N LEU A 163 5.29 -0.10 12.06
CA LEU A 163 5.98 -1.02 12.97
C LEU A 163 6.32 -2.38 12.31
N PHE A 164 5.71 -2.68 11.16
CA PHE A 164 5.84 -3.97 10.49
C PHE A 164 6.85 -3.93 9.34
N THR A 165 7.14 -2.76 8.76
CA THR A 165 8.01 -2.63 7.59
C THR A 165 8.78 -1.32 7.62
N ASP A 166 9.99 -1.34 7.09
CA ASP A 166 10.81 -0.14 6.86
C ASP A 166 10.46 0.55 5.53
N VAL A 167 9.62 -0.08 4.70
CA VAL A 167 9.22 0.47 3.40
C VAL A 167 8.23 1.63 3.61
N PRO A 168 8.46 2.81 3.00
CA PRO A 168 7.54 3.93 3.11
C PRO A 168 6.13 3.59 2.62
N LEU A 169 5.13 3.81 3.48
CA LEU A 169 3.72 3.51 3.18
C LEU A 169 2.94 4.71 2.61
N ARG A 170 3.55 5.91 2.56
CA ARG A 170 2.87 7.16 2.21
C ARG A 170 2.09 7.07 0.90
N GLU A 171 2.73 6.53 -0.14
CA GLU A 171 2.12 6.45 -1.48
C GLU A 171 0.86 5.56 -1.48
N LYS A 172 0.85 4.47 -0.69
CA LYS A 172 -0.30 3.54 -0.61
C LYS A 172 -1.54 4.18 -0.02
N PHE A 173 -1.37 5.19 0.83
CA PHE A 173 -2.47 5.88 1.50
C PHE A 173 -2.65 7.31 1.00
N ALA A 174 -1.98 7.71 -0.08
CA ALA A 174 -2.07 9.08 -0.61
C ALA A 174 -3.52 9.47 -0.92
N GLN A 175 -4.31 8.53 -1.46
CA GLN A 175 -5.72 8.77 -1.77
C GLN A 175 -6.55 8.94 -0.51
N LEU A 176 -6.37 8.08 0.50
CA LEU A 176 -7.04 8.25 1.79
C LEU A 176 -6.65 9.55 2.49
N GLY A 177 -5.36 9.92 2.44
CA GLY A 177 -4.87 11.20 2.98
C GLY A 177 -5.58 12.37 2.31
N TYR A 178 -5.68 12.36 0.98
CA TYR A 178 -6.43 13.38 0.27
C TYR A 178 -7.92 13.38 0.62
N LEU A 179 -8.56 12.22 0.81
CA LEU A 179 -9.95 12.17 1.29
C LEU A 179 -10.08 12.83 2.68
N ALA A 180 -9.11 12.61 3.58
CA ALA A 180 -9.08 13.23 4.90
C ALA A 180 -8.90 14.75 4.79
N ASP A 181 -8.00 15.23 3.93
CA ASP A 181 -7.80 16.66 3.69
C ASP A 181 -9.09 17.33 3.19
N VAL A 182 -9.79 16.72 2.23
CA VAL A 182 -11.08 17.24 1.73
C VAL A 182 -12.15 17.24 2.82
N LEU A 183 -12.24 16.15 3.58
CA LEU A 183 -13.24 16.02 4.63
C LEU A 183 -12.98 16.93 5.83
N THR A 184 -11.74 17.37 6.07
CA THR A 184 -11.36 18.22 7.21
C THR A 184 -11.40 19.72 6.91
N LEU A 185 -11.76 20.12 5.68
CA LEU A 185 -11.97 21.51 5.32
C LEU A 185 -12.95 22.20 6.29
N GLU A 186 -12.53 23.38 6.77
CA GLU A 186 -13.34 24.22 7.67
C GLU A 186 -14.48 24.89 6.91
N LYS A 187 -14.24 25.31 5.67
CA LYS A 187 -15.20 26.05 4.84
C LYS A 187 -15.17 25.56 3.39
N VAL A 188 -16.29 25.76 2.71
CA VAL A 188 -16.43 25.44 1.27
C VAL A 188 -15.52 26.33 0.42
N ASP A 189 -15.27 27.57 0.85
CA ASP A 189 -14.43 28.55 0.13
C ASP A 189 -13.01 28.04 -0.11
N ASP A 190 -12.45 27.25 0.81
CA ASP A 190 -11.10 26.70 0.73
C ASP A 190 -11.01 25.48 -0.22
N ALA A 191 -12.15 24.97 -0.70
CA ALA A 191 -12.22 23.75 -1.47
C ALA A 191 -11.66 23.90 -2.90
N GLU A 192 -11.84 25.07 -3.53
CA GLU A 192 -11.27 25.36 -4.86
C GLU A 192 -9.74 25.37 -4.78
N ASP A 193 -9.18 26.04 -3.76
CA ASP A 193 -7.74 26.12 -3.56
C ASP A 193 -7.13 24.73 -3.34
N LEU A 194 -7.77 23.88 -2.52
CA LEU A 194 -7.33 22.50 -2.32
C LEU A 194 -7.38 21.69 -3.62
N TRP A 195 -8.47 21.81 -4.38
CA TRP A 195 -8.65 21.13 -5.66
C TRP A 195 -7.56 21.50 -6.67
N PHE A 196 -7.32 22.80 -6.89
CA PHE A 196 -6.32 23.26 -7.86
C PHE A 196 -4.89 22.97 -7.42
N SER A 197 -4.60 23.00 -6.11
CA SER A 197 -3.30 22.61 -5.57
C SER A 197 -2.98 21.13 -5.84
N HIS A 198 -3.98 20.25 -5.71
CA HIS A 198 -3.81 18.82 -5.99
C HIS A 198 -3.87 18.48 -7.48
N ALA A 199 -4.73 19.14 -8.26
CA ALA A 199 -4.84 18.94 -9.71
C ALA A 199 -3.52 19.22 -10.44
N GLY A 200 -2.69 20.14 -9.92
CA GLY A 200 -1.34 20.42 -10.43
C GLY A 200 -0.30 19.34 -10.09
N THR A 201 -0.54 18.50 -9.08
CA THR A 201 0.43 17.50 -8.61
C THR A 201 0.16 16.11 -9.20
N THR A 202 -1.11 15.70 -9.32
CA THR A 202 -1.49 14.41 -9.93
C THR A 202 -2.79 14.53 -10.74
N PRO A 203 -2.70 14.87 -12.05
CA PRO A 203 -3.87 14.98 -12.91
C PRO A 203 -4.67 13.67 -12.96
N GLY A 204 -5.99 13.73 -12.72
CA GLY A 204 -6.89 12.58 -12.85
C GLY A 204 -7.06 11.71 -11.60
N PHE A 205 -6.54 12.13 -10.44
CA PHE A 205 -6.66 11.41 -9.17
C PHE A 205 -8.11 11.30 -8.65
N MET A 206 -8.93 12.31 -8.93
CA MET A 206 -10.34 12.36 -8.58
C MET A 206 -11.08 13.19 -9.62
N SER A 207 -12.34 12.87 -9.92
CA SER A 207 -13.17 13.72 -10.78
C SER A 207 -13.78 14.87 -9.97
N ALA A 208 -14.07 16.00 -10.62
CA ALA A 208 -14.72 17.14 -9.97
C ALA A 208 -16.08 16.74 -9.33
N LEU A 209 -16.78 15.79 -9.97
CA LEU A 209 -18.02 15.23 -9.45
C LEU A 209 -17.78 14.44 -8.17
N ASP A 210 -16.77 13.58 -8.13
CA ASP A 210 -16.44 12.79 -6.94
C ASP A 210 -15.98 13.68 -5.78
N PHE A 211 -15.28 14.77 -6.08
CA PHE A 211 -14.88 15.76 -5.08
C PHE A 211 -16.08 16.47 -4.47
N LYS A 212 -17.01 16.96 -5.30
CA LYS A 212 -18.28 17.53 -4.82
C LYS A 212 -19.09 16.51 -4.02
N ASN A 213 -19.20 15.26 -4.50
CA ASN A 213 -19.91 14.20 -3.79
C ASN A 213 -19.28 13.89 -2.42
N LEU A 214 -17.95 13.93 -2.31
CA LEU A 214 -17.25 13.75 -1.06
C LEU A 214 -17.51 14.91 -0.09
N LEU A 215 -17.49 16.15 -0.56
CA LEU A 215 -17.89 17.32 0.25
C LEU A 215 -19.34 17.20 0.72
N LEU A 216 -20.26 16.75 -0.14
CA LEU A 216 -21.67 16.51 0.22
C LEU A 216 -21.88 15.36 1.23
N ASN A 217 -20.82 14.61 1.58
CA ASN A 217 -20.89 13.71 2.72
C ASN A 217 -20.74 14.42 4.08
N ARG A 218 -20.20 15.66 4.10
CA ARG A 218 -20.22 16.54 5.27
C ARG A 218 -21.58 17.20 5.39
N LEU A 219 -22.38 16.74 6.35
CA LEU A 219 -23.78 17.16 6.55
C LEU A 219 -23.90 18.60 7.08
N ASP A 220 -22.80 19.15 7.57
CA ASP A 220 -22.66 20.50 8.13
C ASP A 220 -22.22 21.57 7.12
N LEU A 221 -21.85 21.17 5.88
CA LEU A 221 -21.54 22.11 4.81
C LEU A 221 -22.80 22.53 4.05
N ASP A 222 -22.80 23.78 3.57
CA ASP A 222 -23.89 24.30 2.75
C ASP A 222 -23.88 23.67 1.35
N ARG A 223 -24.99 23.01 1.00
CA ARG A 223 -25.11 22.28 -0.25
C ARG A 223 -25.05 23.19 -1.47
N GLU A 224 -25.68 24.37 -1.42
CA GLU A 224 -25.71 25.29 -2.55
C GLU A 224 -24.31 25.82 -2.83
N GLN A 225 -23.54 26.13 -1.79
CA GLN A 225 -22.13 26.54 -1.90
C GLN A 225 -21.28 25.44 -2.56
N VAL A 226 -21.42 24.18 -2.13
CA VAL A 226 -20.66 23.05 -2.72
C VAL A 226 -21.02 22.83 -4.19
N GLU A 227 -22.31 22.93 -4.54
CA GLU A 227 -22.76 22.78 -5.92
C GLU A 227 -22.25 23.94 -6.81
N ALA A 228 -22.11 25.15 -6.25
CA ALA A 228 -21.63 26.35 -6.94
C ALA A 228 -20.10 26.40 -7.19
N LEU A 229 -19.31 25.51 -6.59
CA LEU A 229 -17.86 25.44 -6.80
C LEU A 229 -17.47 25.29 -8.28
N ARG A 230 -16.41 25.99 -8.69
CA ARG A 230 -15.88 26.03 -10.06
C ARG A 230 -14.61 25.18 -10.16
N LEU A 231 -14.80 23.89 -10.44
CA LEU A 231 -13.75 22.86 -10.46
C LEU A 231 -13.42 22.36 -11.87
#